data_AF-A0A833S6L2-F1
#
_entry.id   AF-A0A833S6L2-F1
#
_cell.length_a   1.000
_cell.length_b   1.000
_cell.length_c   1.000
_cell.angle_alpha   90.00
_cell.angle_beta   90.00
_cell.angle_gamma   90.00
#
_symmetry.space_group_name_H-M   'P 1'
#
loop_
_entity.id
_entity.type
_entity.pdbx_description
1 polymer ?
#
loop_
_entity_poly.entity_id
_entity_poly.type
_entity_poly.pdbx_seq_one_letter_code
_entity_poly.pdbx_strand_id
1 'polypeptide(L)'
;MASLLLRPSQLLLRSQRSAHSSLLHKAPAFSSSAGNSSSPSGLTSLQKASLGLAVMFGGGYAIGYFFGPFPSLEDLTGVKVVGGAPAYKGELIVTDKVFFDIGINDDYVGKIVMGLYGEVQPRTVENFRALCTGEKGASRAGPPLWYKDSKFHRIVPGFMIQGGDFTQHNGRGGESIYGRRFDDEDLSVPHAGPGTLSMANAGANTNGSQFFICTGDTPWLDGKHVVFGRVLEGMDVVDIVSSCGKRSGKPMVDVKIINCGVLDDQGVAADKKEPKRLTRDEMQDRLDSLREVEGNFKAQKDQIDPSMYDQLMAEIKLEKVRIKKELKKPQPNE
;
A
#
# COMPACT_ATOMS: atom_id res chain seq x y z
N MET A 1 -25.88 -37.87 41.54
CA MET A 1 -25.22 -38.14 42.83
C MET A 1 -23.89 -37.39 42.86
N ALA A 2 -23.83 -36.36 43.72
CA ALA A 2 -22.67 -35.62 44.25
C ALA A 2 -21.57 -35.13 43.27
N SER A 3 -21.37 -33.82 43.04
CA SER A 3 -20.91 -32.76 43.96
C SER A 3 -19.41 -32.75 44.25
N LEU A 4 -18.80 -31.57 43.98
CA LEU A 4 -17.84 -30.87 44.86
C LEU A 4 -16.44 -31.52 45.00
N LEU A 5 -15.26 -30.87 45.07
CA LEU A 5 -14.83 -29.51 45.43
C LEU A 5 -13.30 -29.37 45.15
N LEU A 6 -12.86 -28.11 45.08
CA LEU A 6 -11.60 -27.53 45.58
C LEU A 6 -10.23 -27.72 44.87
N ARG A 7 -9.72 -26.57 44.42
CA ARG A 7 -8.29 -26.12 44.46
C ARG A 7 -7.83 -25.95 45.94
N PRO A 8 -6.68 -25.31 46.24
CA PRO A 8 -5.31 -25.26 45.68
C PRO A 8 -4.29 -25.70 46.76
N SER A 9 -2.96 -25.55 46.55
CA SER A 9 -2.03 -24.87 47.50
C SER A 9 -0.55 -25.27 47.38
N GLN A 10 0.29 -24.24 47.25
CA GLN A 10 1.52 -24.01 48.04
C GLN A 10 2.75 -24.89 47.72
N LEU A 11 4.02 -24.48 47.86
CA LEU A 11 4.65 -23.30 48.47
C LEU A 11 6.15 -23.28 48.08
N LEU A 12 6.77 -22.08 48.06
CA LEU A 12 8.08 -21.69 48.65
C LEU A 12 9.36 -22.55 48.36
N LEU A 13 10.61 -22.07 48.43
CA LEU A 13 11.34 -20.79 48.50
C LEU A 13 12.82 -21.22 48.61
N ARG A 14 13.75 -20.32 48.25
CA ARG A 14 15.14 -20.25 48.75
C ARG A 14 16.04 -21.43 48.33
N SER A 15 17.36 -21.30 48.19
CA SER A 15 18.27 -20.40 48.87
C SER A 15 19.62 -20.38 48.14
N GLN A 16 20.13 -19.18 47.92
CA GLN A 16 21.47 -18.71 48.29
C GLN A 16 22.73 -19.58 48.06
N ARG A 17 23.73 -18.94 47.42
CA ARG A 17 25.01 -18.37 47.96
C ARG A 17 26.12 -18.59 46.92
N SER A 18 26.72 -17.50 46.43
CA SER A 18 27.89 -16.80 47.01
C SER A 18 29.18 -17.59 46.70
N ALA A 19 30.28 -17.02 46.21
CA ALA A 19 30.96 -15.85 46.76
C ALA A 19 32.14 -15.43 45.85
N HIS A 20 32.44 -14.12 45.87
CA HIS A 20 33.77 -13.47 45.99
C HIS A 20 34.87 -13.69 44.90
N SER A 21 35.76 -12.74 44.60
CA SER A 21 35.83 -11.29 44.79
C SER A 21 37.04 -10.69 44.02
N SER A 22 36.89 -9.42 43.61
CA SER A 22 37.83 -8.28 43.78
C SER A 22 39.23 -8.22 43.16
N LEU A 23 39.56 -6.96 42.78
CA LEU A 23 40.87 -6.27 42.66
C LEU A 23 41.44 -6.17 41.22
N LEU A 24 42.08 -5.10 40.76
CA LEU A 24 42.10 -3.64 40.97
C LEU A 24 43.17 -3.11 39.98
N HIS A 25 43.01 -1.90 39.43
CA HIS A 25 44.03 -1.06 38.75
C HIS A 25 44.55 -1.59 37.39
N LYS A 26 44.92 -0.80 36.37
CA LYS A 26 45.48 0.55 36.31
C LYS A 26 45.41 1.02 34.84
N ALA A 27 45.15 2.30 34.59
CA ALA A 27 45.43 2.95 33.30
C ALA A 27 46.95 3.13 33.11
N PRO A 28 47.39 3.46 31.87
CA PRO A 28 48.12 4.72 31.75
C PRO A 28 47.72 5.56 30.52
N ALA A 29 47.94 6.87 30.65
CA ALA A 29 48.04 7.88 29.61
C ALA A 29 49.49 8.40 29.54
N PHE A 30 49.79 9.29 28.57
CA PHE A 30 51.06 9.95 28.16
C PHE A 30 51.86 9.17 27.09
N SER A 31 52.46 9.77 26.04
CA SER A 31 52.57 11.14 25.52
C SER A 31 53.28 11.14 24.16
N SER A 32 52.94 12.10 23.29
CA SER A 32 53.75 12.82 22.29
C SER A 32 54.93 12.15 21.54
N SER A 33 54.89 12.20 20.20
CA SER A 33 56.00 12.78 19.42
C SER A 33 55.55 13.27 18.04
N ALA A 34 55.92 14.51 17.71
CA ALA A 34 55.81 15.15 16.41
C ALA A 34 56.82 14.55 15.40
N GLY A 35 56.51 14.64 14.08
CA GLY A 35 57.45 14.25 13.03
C GLY A 35 56.89 14.25 11.61
N ASN A 36 56.77 15.46 11.05
CA ASN A 36 56.98 15.89 9.66
C ASN A 36 56.56 15.07 8.41
N SER A 37 55.74 15.76 7.59
CA SER A 37 55.87 16.00 6.14
C SER A 37 56.10 14.84 5.15
N SER A 38 55.09 14.56 4.32
CA SER A 38 55.18 14.74 2.85
C SER A 38 53.85 14.35 2.17
N SER A 39 53.29 15.29 1.41
CA SER A 39 52.19 15.08 0.47
C SER A 39 52.57 14.04 -0.62
N PRO A 40 51.57 13.43 -1.30
CA PRO A 40 51.34 13.92 -2.65
C PRO A 40 49.86 14.21 -2.96
N SER A 41 49.74 15.29 -3.71
CA SER A 41 48.61 15.85 -4.42
C SER A 41 47.91 14.89 -5.38
N GLY A 42 46.57 14.93 -5.42
CA GLY A 42 45.81 14.36 -6.53
C GLY A 42 44.30 14.17 -6.30
N LEU A 43 43.58 15.17 -5.77
CA LEU A 43 42.11 15.19 -5.84
C LEU A 43 41.65 16.53 -6.39
N THR A 44 40.80 16.49 -7.42
CA THR A 44 40.37 17.65 -8.20
C THR A 44 39.37 18.50 -7.42
N SER A 45 39.26 19.77 -7.81
CA SER A 45 38.49 20.82 -7.12
C SER A 45 36.98 20.53 -6.95
N LEU A 46 36.46 19.45 -7.54
CA LEU A 46 35.05 19.01 -7.44
C LEU A 46 34.76 18.11 -6.24
N GLN A 47 35.78 17.49 -5.61
CA GLN A 47 35.56 16.65 -4.41
C GLN A 47 35.57 17.43 -3.09
N LYS A 48 35.93 18.72 -3.11
CA LYS A 48 35.80 19.62 -1.95
C LYS A 48 34.45 20.35 -1.89
N ALA A 49 33.67 20.35 -2.98
CA ALA A 49 32.36 21.01 -3.03
C ALA A 49 31.22 20.15 -2.43
N SER A 50 31.37 18.81 -2.39
CA SER A 50 30.33 17.89 -1.90
C SER A 50 30.31 17.67 -0.38
N LEU A 51 31.30 18.21 0.36
CA LEU A 51 31.33 18.16 1.83
C LEU A 51 30.98 19.50 2.51
N GLY A 52 30.53 20.51 1.75
CA GLY A 52 30.23 21.86 2.23
C GLY A 52 28.77 22.17 2.55
N LEU A 53 27.80 21.29 2.23
CA LEU A 53 26.37 21.59 2.37
C LEU A 53 25.63 20.75 3.43
N ALA A 54 26.37 20.09 4.32
CA ALA A 54 25.80 19.30 5.42
C ALA A 54 25.90 19.97 6.81
N VAL A 55 26.29 21.26 6.89
CA VAL A 55 26.52 21.96 8.18
C VAL A 55 25.66 23.22 8.40
N MET A 56 24.78 23.61 7.46
CA MET A 56 24.10 24.91 7.55
C MET A 56 22.62 24.89 7.96
N PHE A 57 22.11 23.94 8.76
CA PHE A 57 20.82 24.15 9.46
C PHE A 57 20.77 23.44 10.82
N GLY A 58 21.60 23.91 11.75
CA GLY A 58 21.33 23.81 13.19
C GLY A 58 20.88 25.17 13.71
N GLY A 59 19.65 25.25 14.23
CA GLY A 59 19.20 26.33 15.13
C GLY A 59 18.31 27.43 14.54
N GLY A 60 17.09 27.54 15.08
CA GLY A 60 16.52 28.82 15.53
C GLY A 60 15.85 29.77 14.51
N TYR A 61 14.52 29.73 14.52
CA TYR A 61 13.54 30.83 14.33
C TYR A 61 13.61 31.80 13.13
N ALA A 62 12.50 31.72 12.36
CA ALA A 62 11.66 32.79 11.82
C ALA A 62 12.26 33.79 10.81
N ILE A 63 11.70 33.75 9.59
CA ILE A 63 10.89 34.81 8.96
C ILE A 63 10.72 34.47 7.46
N GLY A 64 9.49 34.60 6.97
CA GLY A 64 9.24 34.91 5.56
C GLY A 64 8.74 33.74 4.70
N TYR A 65 7.46 33.82 4.35
CA TYR A 65 6.85 33.12 3.23
C TYR A 65 7.75 33.14 1.99
N PHE A 66 8.25 31.98 1.57
CA PHE A 66 8.66 31.75 0.19
C PHE A 66 8.12 30.37 -0.24
N PHE A 67 6.87 30.40 -0.70
CA PHE A 67 6.32 29.32 -1.51
C PHE A 67 6.94 29.45 -2.91
N GLY A 68 7.84 28.53 -3.24
CA GLY A 68 8.33 28.27 -4.59
C GLY A 68 8.73 26.79 -4.66
N PRO A 69 8.56 26.11 -5.80
CA PRO A 69 9.03 24.74 -5.96
C PRO A 69 10.52 24.69 -5.62
N PHE A 70 10.92 23.70 -4.82
CA PHE A 70 12.33 23.45 -4.54
C PHE A 70 13.04 23.29 -5.90
N PRO A 71 14.07 24.10 -6.23
CA PRO A 71 14.74 24.01 -7.51
C PRO A 71 15.31 22.60 -7.68
N SER A 72 15.14 22.05 -8.87
CA SER A 72 15.66 20.72 -9.18
C SER A 72 17.18 20.73 -9.09
N LEU A 73 17.79 19.56 -8.86
CA LEU A 73 19.26 19.44 -8.87
C LEU A 73 19.87 19.89 -10.21
N GLU A 74 19.08 19.82 -11.29
CA GLU A 74 19.45 20.31 -12.63
C GLU A 74 19.59 21.84 -12.65
N ASP A 75 18.67 22.56 -12.00
CA ASP A 75 18.71 24.02 -11.87
C ASP A 75 19.88 24.49 -10.97
N LEU A 76 20.25 23.69 -9.98
CA LEU A 76 21.32 24.02 -9.02
C LEU A 76 22.73 23.70 -9.53
N THR A 77 22.87 22.73 -10.43
CA THR A 77 24.20 22.23 -10.85
C THR A 77 24.53 22.51 -12.30
N GLY A 78 23.56 22.88 -13.14
CA GLY A 78 23.76 23.07 -14.58
C GLY A 78 24.25 21.82 -15.31
N VAL A 79 24.30 20.67 -14.62
CA VAL A 79 24.67 19.37 -15.17
C VAL A 79 23.39 18.68 -15.58
N LYS A 80 23.22 18.52 -16.89
CA LYS A 80 22.17 17.67 -17.45
C LYS A 80 22.46 16.23 -17.01
N VAL A 81 21.69 15.71 -16.05
CA VAL A 81 21.79 14.29 -15.66
C VAL A 81 21.24 13.48 -16.84
N VAL A 82 22.12 13.13 -17.78
CA VAL A 82 21.81 12.15 -18.82
C VAL A 82 21.85 10.77 -18.17
N GLY A 83 20.79 10.48 -17.43
CA GLY A 83 20.59 9.24 -16.69
C GLY A 83 19.11 8.96 -16.51
N GLY A 84 18.29 9.32 -17.51
CA GLY A 84 16.93 8.83 -17.60
C GLY A 84 16.97 7.36 -17.97
N ALA A 85 16.37 6.50 -17.15
CA ALA A 85 16.03 5.15 -17.58
C ALA A 85 15.32 5.23 -18.95
N PRO A 86 15.52 4.24 -19.84
CA PRO A 86 14.81 4.25 -21.12
C PRO A 86 13.31 4.36 -20.84
N ALA A 87 12.68 5.44 -21.29
CA ALA A 87 11.23 5.59 -21.11
C ALA A 87 10.54 4.46 -21.88
N TYR A 88 9.74 3.66 -21.17
CA TYR A 88 8.91 2.62 -21.77
C TYR A 88 8.11 3.19 -22.95
N LYS A 89 8.21 2.55 -24.12
CA LYS A 89 7.59 3.01 -25.37
C LYS A 89 6.33 2.24 -25.76
N GLY A 90 5.94 1.25 -24.96
CA GLY A 90 4.71 0.48 -25.18
C GLY A 90 3.48 1.14 -24.58
N GLU A 91 2.32 0.55 -24.85
CA GLU A 91 1.06 0.92 -24.20
C GLU A 91 0.93 0.19 -22.86
N LEU A 92 0.55 0.91 -21.80
CA LEU A 92 0.31 0.33 -20.48
C LEU A 92 -1.14 -0.17 -20.39
N ILE A 93 -1.34 -1.42 -20.80
CA ILE A 93 -2.65 -2.07 -20.80
C ILE A 93 -2.97 -2.61 -19.40
N VAL A 94 -4.17 -2.32 -18.91
CA VAL A 94 -4.69 -2.88 -17.65
C VAL A 94 -5.25 -4.27 -17.94
N THR A 95 -4.61 -5.31 -17.41
CA THR A 95 -5.04 -6.71 -17.59
C THR A 95 -5.95 -7.18 -16.46
N ASP A 96 -5.70 -6.71 -15.25
CA ASP A 96 -6.41 -7.13 -14.04
C ASP A 96 -6.80 -5.91 -13.22
N LYS A 97 -7.95 -5.98 -12.55
CA LYS A 97 -8.40 -4.97 -11.59
C LYS A 97 -8.47 -5.57 -10.20
N VAL A 98 -7.91 -4.86 -9.23
CA VAL A 98 -7.93 -5.25 -7.82
C VAL A 98 -8.44 -4.10 -6.98
N PHE A 99 -8.93 -4.40 -5.78
CA PHE A 99 -9.45 -3.37 -4.88
C PHE A 99 -8.93 -3.53 -3.45
N PHE A 100 -8.87 -2.40 -2.74
CA PHE A 100 -8.70 -2.31 -1.30
C PHE A 100 -9.85 -1.54 -0.68
N ASP A 101 -10.49 -2.14 0.33
CA ASP A 101 -11.38 -1.44 1.26
C ASP A 101 -10.53 -0.90 2.41
N ILE A 102 -10.53 0.42 2.57
CA ILE A 102 -9.66 1.13 3.50
C ILE A 102 -10.39 1.46 4.78
N GLY A 103 -9.73 1.19 5.89
CA GLY A 103 -10.16 1.56 7.23
C GLY A 103 -9.20 2.54 7.90
N ILE A 104 -9.74 3.53 8.61
CA ILE A 104 -8.99 4.42 9.49
C ILE A 104 -9.55 4.27 10.91
N ASN A 105 -8.71 3.85 11.86
CA ASN A 105 -9.13 3.49 13.22
C ASN A 105 -10.30 2.48 13.23
N ASP A 106 -10.26 1.53 12.30
CA ASP A 106 -11.28 0.49 12.07
C ASP A 106 -12.63 0.97 11.49
N ASP A 107 -12.79 2.28 11.24
CA ASP A 107 -13.92 2.82 10.49
C ASP A 107 -13.66 2.77 8.98
N TYR A 108 -14.63 2.27 8.21
CA TYR A 108 -14.54 2.21 6.75
C TYR A 108 -14.58 3.61 6.13
N VAL A 109 -13.59 3.91 5.29
CA VAL A 109 -13.42 5.23 4.64
C VAL A 109 -13.76 5.18 3.16
N GLY A 110 -13.41 4.10 2.47
CA GLY A 110 -13.68 3.99 1.05
C GLY A 110 -12.91 2.87 0.37
N LYS A 111 -13.14 2.74 -0.94
CA LYS A 111 -12.54 1.71 -1.79
C LYS A 111 -11.55 2.35 -2.75
N ILE A 112 -10.37 1.75 -2.88
CA ILE A 112 -9.38 2.07 -3.90
C ILE A 112 -9.40 0.94 -4.93
N VAL A 113 -9.63 1.26 -6.20
CA VAL A 113 -9.55 0.31 -7.31
C VAL A 113 -8.27 0.58 -8.09
N MET A 114 -7.48 -0.45 -8.32
CA MET A 114 -6.21 -0.37 -9.04
C MET A 114 -6.23 -1.30 -10.26
N GLY A 115 -5.73 -0.79 -11.38
CA GLY A 115 -5.45 -1.56 -12.59
C GLY A 115 -4.01 -2.01 -12.61
N LEU A 116 -3.76 -3.25 -13.00
CA LEU A 116 -2.45 -3.88 -13.03
C LEU A 116 -1.96 -4.11 -14.47
N TYR A 117 -0.66 -3.93 -14.71
CA TYR A 117 -0.03 -4.02 -16.03
C TYR A 117 0.53 -5.42 -16.32
N GLY A 118 -0.32 -6.44 -16.39
CA GLY A 118 0.10 -7.84 -16.45
C GLY A 118 0.84 -8.25 -17.72
N GLU A 119 0.73 -7.50 -18.83
CA GLU A 119 1.52 -7.75 -20.03
C GLU A 119 2.99 -7.34 -19.87
N VAL A 120 3.22 -6.24 -19.14
CA VAL A 120 4.57 -5.68 -18.93
C VAL A 120 5.24 -6.31 -17.72
N GLN A 121 4.46 -6.56 -16.66
CA GLN A 121 4.95 -7.01 -15.36
C GLN A 121 4.24 -8.30 -14.88
N PRO A 122 4.20 -9.38 -15.67
CA PRO A 122 3.38 -10.56 -15.36
C PRO A 122 3.68 -11.18 -13.99
N ARG A 123 4.96 -11.25 -13.57
CA ARG A 123 5.32 -11.82 -12.27
C ARG A 123 4.94 -10.89 -11.13
N THR A 124 5.19 -9.59 -11.29
CA THR A 124 4.86 -8.60 -10.27
C THR A 124 3.35 -8.49 -10.07
N VAL A 125 2.58 -8.52 -11.16
CA VAL A 125 1.12 -8.49 -11.16
C VAL A 125 0.53 -9.74 -10.53
N GLU A 126 0.98 -10.94 -10.90
CA GLU A 126 0.48 -12.18 -10.30
C GLU A 126 0.78 -12.23 -8.79
N ASN A 127 1.94 -11.74 -8.35
CA ASN A 127 2.24 -11.59 -6.93
C ASN A 127 1.23 -10.67 -6.22
N PHE A 128 1.00 -9.47 -6.75
CA PHE A 128 0.09 -8.52 -6.12
C PHE A 128 -1.37 -9.02 -6.14
N ARG A 129 -1.82 -9.57 -7.27
CA ARG A 129 -3.16 -10.14 -7.46
C ARG A 129 -3.43 -11.26 -6.45
N ALA A 130 -2.51 -12.22 -6.34
CA ALA A 130 -2.66 -13.35 -5.43
C ALA A 130 -2.60 -12.93 -3.95
N LEU A 131 -1.80 -11.91 -3.60
CA LEU A 131 -1.79 -11.32 -2.26
C LEU A 131 -3.08 -10.53 -1.96
N CYS A 132 -3.80 -10.03 -2.97
CA CYS A 132 -5.14 -9.46 -2.77
C CYS A 132 -6.19 -10.55 -2.48
N THR A 133 -6.11 -11.72 -3.13
CA THR A 133 -7.10 -12.79 -2.94
C THR A 133 -6.81 -13.70 -1.74
N GLY A 134 -5.56 -13.80 -1.31
CA GLY A 134 -5.15 -14.77 -0.28
C GLY A 134 -5.11 -16.22 -0.78
N GLU A 135 -5.22 -16.44 -2.11
CA GLU A 135 -5.41 -17.78 -2.69
C GLU A 135 -4.22 -18.74 -2.49
N LYS A 136 -3.03 -18.21 -2.20
CA LYS A 136 -1.80 -19.01 -1.99
C LYS A 136 -1.67 -19.53 -0.56
N GLY A 137 -2.63 -19.24 0.33
CA GLY A 137 -2.69 -19.81 1.67
C GLY A 137 -1.62 -19.26 2.62
N ALA A 138 -0.94 -20.15 3.33
CA ALA A 138 0.01 -19.78 4.39
C ALA A 138 1.35 -19.25 3.84
N SER A 139 1.89 -18.19 4.46
CA SER A 139 3.28 -17.76 4.23
C SER A 139 4.26 -18.60 5.04
N ARG A 140 5.55 -18.56 4.70
CA ARG A 140 6.60 -19.20 5.49
C ARG A 140 6.85 -18.47 6.81
N ALA A 141 6.52 -17.18 6.87
CA ALA A 141 6.62 -16.36 8.07
C ALA A 141 5.52 -16.61 9.11
N GLY A 142 4.48 -17.37 8.77
CA GLY A 142 3.36 -17.74 9.67
C GLY A 142 2.01 -17.18 9.24
N PRO A 143 1.86 -15.85 9.07
CA PRO A 143 0.62 -15.25 8.59
C PRO A 143 0.23 -15.72 7.17
N PRO A 144 -1.04 -15.64 6.74
CA PRO A 144 -1.40 -15.95 5.37
C PRO A 144 -0.77 -14.96 4.37
N LEU A 145 -0.54 -15.41 3.14
CA LEU A 145 -0.12 -14.58 2.00
C LEU A 145 -1.30 -13.72 1.53
N TRP A 146 -1.70 -12.75 2.35
CA TRP A 146 -2.91 -11.94 2.14
C TRP A 146 -2.73 -10.52 2.66
N TYR A 147 -3.12 -9.52 1.87
CA TYR A 147 -3.08 -8.11 2.29
C TYR A 147 -4.17 -7.70 3.27
N LYS A 148 -5.21 -8.52 3.43
CA LYS A 148 -6.27 -8.24 4.40
C LYS A 148 -5.68 -8.07 5.80
N ASP A 149 -6.15 -7.06 6.52
CA ASP A 149 -5.72 -6.64 7.85
C ASP A 149 -4.26 -6.10 7.91
N SER A 150 -3.58 -5.96 6.77
CA SER A 150 -2.28 -5.29 6.72
C SER A 150 -2.41 -3.76 6.76
N LYS A 151 -1.33 -3.08 7.17
CA LYS A 151 -1.32 -1.64 7.47
C LYS A 151 -0.53 -0.84 6.45
N PHE A 152 -0.96 0.40 6.22
CA PHE A 152 -0.11 1.44 5.65
C PHE A 152 0.82 1.96 6.74
N HIS A 153 2.00 1.34 6.83
CA HIS A 153 2.96 1.59 7.91
C HIS A 153 3.82 2.83 7.67
N ARG A 154 3.83 3.37 6.43
CA ARG A 154 4.57 4.59 6.08
C ARG A 154 3.79 5.47 5.11
N ILE A 155 3.42 6.67 5.53
CA ILE A 155 2.62 7.64 4.78
C ILE A 155 3.34 8.99 4.83
N VAL A 156 3.77 9.50 3.67
CA VAL A 156 4.43 10.79 3.53
C VAL A 156 3.59 11.67 2.60
N PRO A 157 2.91 12.72 3.12
CA PRO A 157 2.08 13.60 2.32
C PRO A 157 2.85 14.23 1.15
N GLY A 158 2.26 14.26 -0.04
CA GLY A 158 2.89 14.78 -1.27
C GLY A 158 4.02 13.92 -1.84
N PHE A 159 4.18 12.70 -1.33
CA PHE A 159 5.17 11.73 -1.83
C PHE A 159 4.50 10.39 -2.14
N MET A 160 4.19 9.60 -1.12
CA MET A 160 3.58 8.27 -1.30
C MET A 160 2.96 7.72 -0.02
N ILE A 161 2.10 6.72 -0.19
CA ILE A 161 1.56 5.87 0.87
C ILE A 161 2.07 4.43 0.66
N GLN A 162 2.69 3.85 1.68
CA GLN A 162 3.37 2.56 1.61
C GLN A 162 2.74 1.56 2.59
N GLY A 163 2.47 0.36 2.08
CA GLY A 163 1.81 -0.74 2.79
C GLY A 163 2.36 -2.10 2.41
N GLY A 164 1.59 -3.16 2.65
CA GLY A 164 1.91 -4.52 2.20
C GLY A 164 2.82 -5.34 3.11
N ASP A 165 3.15 -4.85 4.31
CA ASP A 165 3.76 -5.68 5.36
C ASP A 165 2.67 -6.36 6.19
N PHE A 166 2.26 -7.55 5.76
CA PHE A 166 1.29 -8.39 6.48
C PHE A 166 1.94 -9.30 7.54
N THR A 167 3.28 -9.30 7.66
CA THR A 167 3.99 -10.20 8.58
C THR A 167 4.38 -9.52 9.90
N GLN A 168 4.88 -8.28 9.84
CA GLN A 168 5.33 -7.52 11.01
C GLN A 168 4.62 -6.18 11.16
N HIS A 169 3.89 -5.75 10.14
CA HIS A 169 3.12 -4.49 10.11
C HIS A 169 3.94 -3.23 10.42
N ASN A 170 5.26 -3.26 10.19
CA ASN A 170 6.19 -2.18 10.56
C ASN A 170 7.14 -1.78 9.43
N GLY A 171 7.04 -2.41 8.26
CA GLY A 171 7.86 -2.14 7.08
C GLY A 171 9.16 -2.94 7.01
N ARG A 172 9.43 -3.84 7.97
CA ARG A 172 10.60 -4.74 7.95
C ARG A 172 10.26 -6.13 7.45
N GLY A 173 8.97 -6.44 7.34
CA GLY A 173 8.48 -7.74 6.92
C GLY A 173 8.02 -7.79 5.47
N GLY A 174 7.13 -8.74 5.19
CA GLY A 174 6.58 -9.03 3.88
C GLY A 174 7.19 -10.26 3.25
N GLU A 175 6.40 -10.96 2.45
CA GLU A 175 6.79 -12.16 1.72
C GLU A 175 6.05 -12.19 0.38
N SER A 176 6.73 -12.54 -0.71
CA SER A 176 6.08 -12.73 -2.01
C SER A 176 5.46 -14.12 -2.12
N ILE A 177 4.58 -14.32 -3.10
CA ILE A 177 4.03 -15.66 -3.38
C ILE A 177 5.09 -16.65 -3.89
N TYR A 178 6.26 -16.15 -4.30
CA TYR A 178 7.38 -16.94 -4.80
C TYR A 178 8.40 -17.29 -3.70
N GLY A 179 8.11 -16.93 -2.45
CA GLY A 179 9.02 -17.01 -1.31
C GLY A 179 9.42 -15.63 -0.80
N ARG A 180 10.56 -15.52 -0.13
CA ARG A 180 10.91 -14.28 0.60
C ARG A 180 11.01 -13.04 -0.30
N ARG A 181 11.65 -13.16 -1.47
CA ARG A 181 11.86 -12.08 -2.44
C ARG A 181 11.85 -12.59 -3.88
N PHE A 182 11.63 -11.70 -4.83
CA PHE A 182 11.80 -11.93 -6.27
C PHE A 182 12.50 -10.75 -6.97
N ASP A 183 12.99 -11.00 -8.18
CA ASP A 183 13.79 -10.08 -8.98
C ASP A 183 12.97 -8.89 -9.52
N ASP A 184 13.65 -7.81 -9.90
CA ASP A 184 13.03 -6.71 -10.65
C ASP A 184 12.71 -7.19 -12.07
N GLU A 185 11.54 -6.81 -12.60
CA GLU A 185 11.04 -7.28 -13.90
C GLU A 185 11.37 -6.26 -15.00
N ASP A 186 10.49 -5.30 -15.29
CA ASP A 186 10.80 -4.16 -16.16
C ASP A 186 10.93 -2.86 -15.35
N LEU A 187 12.08 -2.18 -15.45
CA LEU A 187 12.35 -0.90 -14.77
C LEU A 187 12.25 0.32 -15.70
N SER A 188 11.81 0.11 -16.95
CA SER A 188 11.65 1.17 -17.96
C SER A 188 10.34 1.95 -17.81
N VAL A 189 9.34 1.40 -17.11
CA VAL A 189 8.06 2.07 -16.86
C VAL A 189 8.28 3.20 -15.83
N PRO A 190 8.02 4.48 -16.21
CA PRO A 190 8.28 5.60 -15.33
C PRO A 190 7.17 5.79 -14.28
N HIS A 191 7.50 6.48 -13.19
CA HIS A 191 6.53 6.92 -12.18
C HIS A 191 5.74 8.12 -12.72
N ALA A 192 4.64 7.85 -13.42
CA ALA A 192 3.81 8.83 -14.15
C ALA A 192 2.90 9.70 -13.25
N GLY A 193 3.37 10.06 -12.05
CA GLY A 193 2.68 10.96 -11.12
C GLY A 193 1.75 10.28 -10.09
N PRO A 194 0.83 11.04 -9.47
CA PRO A 194 -0.09 10.55 -8.46
C PRO A 194 -0.95 9.36 -8.94
N GLY A 195 -1.18 8.40 -8.06
CA GLY A 195 -1.91 7.16 -8.36
C GLY A 195 -1.05 6.03 -8.94
N THR A 196 0.23 6.28 -9.25
CA THR A 196 1.15 5.21 -9.69
C THR A 196 1.35 4.17 -8.59
N LEU A 197 1.16 2.88 -8.92
CA LEU A 197 1.38 1.73 -8.04
C LEU A 197 2.73 1.06 -8.35
N SER A 198 3.59 0.93 -7.34
CA SER A 198 4.98 0.49 -7.51
C SER A 198 5.49 -0.34 -6.33
N MET A 199 6.46 -1.22 -6.59
CA MET A 199 7.01 -2.13 -5.58
C MET A 199 7.99 -1.43 -4.65
N ALA A 200 7.82 -1.60 -3.34
CA ALA A 200 8.85 -1.23 -2.38
C ALA A 200 9.91 -2.33 -2.29
N ASN A 201 11.17 -1.93 -2.29
CA ASN A 201 12.30 -2.84 -2.22
C ASN A 201 13.41 -2.28 -1.30
N ALA A 202 14.41 -3.11 -1.01
CA ALA A 202 15.59 -2.78 -0.21
C ALA A 202 16.87 -2.88 -1.06
N GLY A 203 16.78 -2.45 -2.33
CA GLY A 203 17.81 -2.61 -3.35
C GLY A 203 17.38 -3.52 -4.50
N ALA A 204 18.23 -3.64 -5.53
CA ALA A 204 17.93 -4.41 -6.73
C ALA A 204 17.56 -5.86 -6.39
N ASN A 205 16.53 -6.38 -7.07
CA ASN A 205 16.05 -7.75 -6.96
C ASN A 205 15.59 -8.15 -5.54
N THR A 206 14.92 -7.23 -4.85
CA THR A 206 14.43 -7.49 -3.48
C THR A 206 12.94 -7.25 -3.28
N ASN A 207 12.15 -7.43 -4.35
CA ASN A 207 10.70 -7.28 -4.30
C ASN A 207 10.07 -8.36 -3.41
N GLY A 208 9.09 -7.96 -2.60
CA GLY A 208 8.37 -8.87 -1.69
C GLY A 208 6.86 -8.67 -1.82
N SER A 209 6.23 -8.22 -0.74
CA SER A 209 4.82 -7.81 -0.74
C SER A 209 4.62 -6.32 -0.46
N GLN A 210 5.67 -5.59 -0.10
CA GLN A 210 5.51 -4.17 0.17
C GLN A 210 5.36 -3.40 -1.14
N PHE A 211 4.43 -2.45 -1.14
CA PHE A 211 4.11 -1.60 -2.28
C PHE A 211 3.91 -0.17 -1.80
N PHE A 212 3.92 0.77 -2.74
CA PHE A 212 3.49 2.14 -2.49
C PHE A 212 2.63 2.69 -3.63
N ILE A 213 1.75 3.63 -3.27
CA ILE A 213 0.95 4.43 -4.20
C ILE A 213 1.48 5.86 -4.12
N CYS A 214 1.85 6.43 -5.26
CA CYS A 214 2.35 7.80 -5.33
C CYS A 214 1.23 8.81 -5.08
N THR A 215 1.52 9.87 -4.32
CA THR A 215 0.59 11.00 -4.10
C THR A 215 1.16 12.32 -4.63
N GLY A 216 2.33 12.26 -5.27
CA GLY A 216 3.01 13.34 -5.96
C GLY A 216 3.92 12.79 -7.04
N ASP A 217 4.62 13.67 -7.74
CA ASP A 217 5.60 13.27 -8.77
C ASP A 217 6.85 12.67 -8.13
N THR A 218 7.30 11.53 -8.65
CA THR A 218 8.44 10.77 -8.07
C THR A 218 9.46 10.28 -9.10
N PRO A 219 9.92 11.11 -10.05
CA PRO A 219 10.81 10.68 -11.14
C PRO A 219 12.16 10.13 -10.66
N TRP A 220 12.61 10.48 -9.46
CA TRP A 220 13.86 9.95 -8.87
C TRP A 220 13.79 8.46 -8.47
N LEU A 221 12.60 7.86 -8.51
CA LEU A 221 12.37 6.42 -8.28
C LEU A 221 12.44 5.59 -9.57
N ASP A 222 12.46 6.24 -10.74
CA ASP A 222 12.58 5.58 -12.03
C ASP A 222 13.88 4.76 -12.12
N GLY A 223 13.79 3.58 -12.73
CA GLY A 223 14.92 2.65 -12.82
C GLY A 223 15.28 1.94 -11.51
N LYS A 224 14.55 2.17 -10.42
CA LYS A 224 14.84 1.57 -9.09
C LYS A 224 13.68 0.78 -8.51
N HIS A 225 12.45 1.14 -8.85
CA HIS A 225 11.24 0.49 -8.38
C HIS A 225 10.39 0.07 -9.56
N VAL A 226 9.87 -1.16 -9.50
CA VAL A 226 9.02 -1.73 -10.55
C VAL A 226 7.63 -1.11 -10.46
N VAL A 227 7.27 -0.30 -11.46
CA VAL A 227 5.90 0.19 -11.64
C VAL A 227 5.07 -0.90 -12.31
N PHE A 228 3.98 -1.30 -11.67
CA PHE A 228 3.16 -2.44 -12.13
C PHE A 228 1.66 -2.17 -12.16
N GLY A 229 1.23 -0.93 -11.88
CA GLY A 229 -0.17 -0.55 -12.00
C GLY A 229 -0.43 0.91 -11.72
N ARG A 230 -1.71 1.26 -11.65
CA ARG A 230 -2.19 2.59 -11.25
C ARG A 230 -3.55 2.51 -10.57
N VAL A 231 -3.88 3.52 -9.77
CA VAL A 231 -5.23 3.75 -9.26
C VAL A 231 -6.15 4.13 -10.43
N LEU A 232 -7.31 3.49 -10.50
CA LEU A 232 -8.38 3.77 -11.45
C LEU A 232 -9.53 4.54 -10.77
N GLU A 233 -9.87 4.16 -9.54
CA GLU A 233 -10.94 4.77 -8.74
C GLU A 233 -10.49 4.87 -7.28
N GLY A 234 -11.02 5.84 -6.53
CA GLY A 234 -10.68 6.03 -5.12
C GLY A 234 -9.42 6.86 -4.86
N MET A 235 -9.05 7.77 -5.78
CA MET A 235 -7.92 8.68 -5.55
C MET A 235 -8.19 9.67 -4.40
N ASP A 236 -9.46 10.04 -4.19
CA ASP A 236 -9.91 10.78 -3.02
C ASP A 236 -9.63 10.03 -1.70
N VAL A 237 -9.83 8.70 -1.70
CA VAL A 237 -9.47 7.84 -0.56
C VAL A 237 -7.95 7.82 -0.34
N VAL A 238 -7.17 7.76 -1.43
CA VAL A 238 -5.69 7.87 -1.37
C VAL A 238 -5.26 9.21 -0.75
N ASP A 239 -5.91 10.31 -1.12
CA ASP A 239 -5.62 11.63 -0.58
C ASP A 239 -6.00 11.76 0.90
N ILE A 240 -7.13 11.18 1.32
CA ILE A 240 -7.51 11.08 2.73
C ILE A 240 -6.45 10.30 3.52
N VAL A 241 -6.01 9.14 3.01
CA VAL A 241 -4.93 8.36 3.64
C VAL A 241 -3.62 9.14 3.68
N SER A 242 -3.29 9.86 2.60
CA SER A 242 -2.11 10.74 2.53
C SER A 242 -2.13 11.79 3.64
N SER A 243 -3.28 12.40 3.91
CA SER A 243 -3.46 13.41 4.97
C SER A 243 -3.22 12.87 6.39
N CYS A 244 -3.32 11.56 6.58
CA CYS A 244 -3.03 10.90 7.85
C CYS A 244 -1.53 10.71 8.13
N GLY A 245 -0.66 11.07 7.17
CA GLY A 245 0.78 10.91 7.24
C GLY A 245 1.52 12.03 7.96
N LYS A 246 2.84 11.86 8.05
CA LYS A 246 3.79 12.89 8.52
C LYS A 246 5.01 12.89 7.63
N ARG A 247 5.80 13.98 7.68
CA ARG A 247 7.12 14.03 7.01
C ARG A 247 8.06 12.90 7.45
N SER A 248 7.93 12.41 8.69
CA SER A 248 8.68 11.25 9.20
C SER A 248 8.24 9.91 8.59
N GLY A 249 7.14 9.87 7.84
CA GLY A 249 6.52 8.66 7.31
C GLY A 249 5.62 7.93 8.30
N LYS A 250 5.83 8.03 9.61
CA LYS A 250 4.94 7.38 10.59
C LYS A 250 3.50 7.98 10.54
N PRO A 251 2.45 7.17 10.30
CA PRO A 251 1.06 7.62 10.33
C PRO A 251 0.64 8.19 11.69
N MET A 252 -0.31 9.14 11.66
CA MET A 252 -0.96 9.70 12.86
C MET A 252 -2.01 8.77 13.46
N VAL A 253 -2.69 8.03 12.59
CA VAL A 253 -3.81 7.14 12.90
C VAL A 253 -3.55 5.77 12.28
N ASP A 254 -4.26 4.76 12.76
CA ASP A 254 -4.11 3.40 12.22
C ASP A 254 -4.85 3.30 10.88
N VAL A 255 -4.13 3.05 9.80
CA VAL A 255 -4.71 2.88 8.46
C VAL A 255 -4.49 1.45 7.98
N LYS A 256 -5.58 0.74 7.69
CA LYS A 256 -5.61 -0.69 7.36
C LYS A 256 -6.31 -0.96 6.04
N ILE A 257 -5.94 -2.08 5.44
CA ILE A 257 -6.72 -2.73 4.38
C ILE A 257 -7.72 -3.67 5.07
N ILE A 258 -8.97 -3.23 5.23
CA ILE A 258 -10.04 -4.02 5.86
C ILE A 258 -10.37 -5.24 5.01
N ASN A 259 -10.40 -5.06 3.70
CA ASN A 259 -10.69 -6.13 2.76
C ASN A 259 -9.99 -5.86 1.42
N CYS A 260 -9.72 -6.91 0.67
CA CYS A 260 -9.08 -6.81 -0.63
C CYS A 260 -9.45 -7.99 -1.52
N GLY A 261 -9.27 -7.81 -2.83
CA GLY A 261 -9.57 -8.85 -3.80
C GLY A 261 -9.41 -8.39 -5.23
N VAL A 262 -9.84 -9.26 -6.15
CA VAL A 262 -9.87 -9.01 -7.60
C VAL A 262 -11.30 -8.63 -7.98
N LEU A 263 -11.44 -7.63 -8.84
CA LEU A 263 -12.70 -7.30 -9.51
C LEU A 263 -12.75 -8.06 -10.84
N ASP A 264 -13.87 -8.73 -11.11
CA ASP A 264 -14.13 -9.21 -12.46
C ASP A 264 -14.55 -8.06 -13.39
N ASP A 265 -14.54 -8.29 -14.71
CA ASP A 265 -14.91 -7.29 -15.73
C ASP A 265 -16.35 -6.74 -15.59
N GLN A 266 -17.13 -7.24 -14.64
CA GLN A 266 -18.48 -6.79 -14.30
C GLN A 266 -18.52 -5.89 -13.06
N GLY A 267 -17.38 -5.55 -12.45
CA GLY A 267 -17.31 -4.70 -11.26
C GLY A 267 -17.82 -5.39 -9.99
N VAL A 268 -17.89 -6.72 -9.99
CA VAL A 268 -18.30 -7.50 -8.82
C VAL A 268 -17.04 -8.19 -8.27
N ALA A 269 -16.82 -8.06 -6.97
CA ALA A 269 -15.73 -8.77 -6.31
C ALA A 269 -15.83 -10.27 -6.65
N ALA A 270 -14.73 -10.86 -7.10
CA ALA A 270 -14.62 -12.30 -7.36
C ALA A 270 -14.64 -13.08 -6.03
N ASP A 271 -15.75 -13.02 -5.32
CA ASP A 271 -16.11 -14.01 -4.32
C ASP A 271 -16.69 -15.18 -5.13
N LYS A 272 -15.90 -16.26 -5.26
CA LYS A 272 -16.38 -17.53 -5.84
C LYS A 272 -17.40 -18.20 -4.90
N LYS A 273 -18.54 -17.54 -4.70
CA LYS A 273 -19.81 -18.21 -4.42
C LYS A 273 -20.59 -18.12 -5.72
N GLU A 274 -20.95 -19.28 -6.29
CA GLU A 274 -21.96 -19.32 -7.34
C GLU A 274 -23.11 -18.36 -6.96
N PRO A 275 -23.63 -17.55 -7.89
CA PRO A 275 -24.73 -16.65 -7.59
C PRO A 275 -25.85 -17.51 -7.00
N LYS A 276 -26.09 -17.33 -5.69
CA LYS A 276 -27.13 -18.08 -4.97
C LYS A 276 -28.41 -17.84 -5.77
N ARG A 277 -28.92 -18.89 -6.42
CA ARG A 277 -30.14 -18.81 -7.22
C ARG A 277 -31.23 -18.31 -6.29
N LEU A 278 -31.55 -17.03 -6.39
CA LEU A 278 -32.55 -16.39 -5.53
C LEU A 278 -33.82 -17.22 -5.63
N THR A 279 -34.38 -17.56 -4.47
CA THR A 279 -35.68 -18.20 -4.42
C THR A 279 -36.73 -17.24 -5.00
N ARG A 280 -37.89 -17.77 -5.40
CA ARG A 280 -38.97 -16.95 -5.97
C ARG A 280 -39.40 -15.82 -5.01
N ASP A 281 -39.36 -16.10 -3.72
CA ASP A 281 -39.72 -15.15 -2.66
C ASP A 281 -38.64 -14.06 -2.54
N GLU A 282 -37.36 -14.43 -2.51
CA GLU A 282 -36.25 -13.44 -2.51
C GLU A 282 -36.23 -12.59 -3.79
N MET A 283 -36.60 -13.16 -4.95
CA MET A 283 -36.76 -12.42 -6.21
C MET A 283 -37.91 -11.42 -6.15
N GLN A 284 -39.01 -11.76 -5.45
CA GLN A 284 -40.16 -10.88 -5.26
C GLN A 284 -39.82 -9.73 -4.32
N ASP A 285 -39.15 -10.01 -3.19
CA ASP A 285 -38.68 -8.99 -2.25
C ASP A 285 -37.68 -8.01 -2.91
N ARG A 286 -36.82 -8.53 -3.79
CA ARG A 286 -35.88 -7.70 -4.56
C ARG A 286 -36.62 -6.81 -5.56
N LEU A 287 -37.68 -7.30 -6.18
CA LEU A 287 -38.51 -6.51 -7.10
C LEU A 287 -39.23 -5.36 -6.37
N ASP A 288 -39.71 -5.62 -5.16
CA ASP A 288 -40.41 -4.62 -4.34
C ASP A 288 -39.42 -3.57 -3.78
N SER A 289 -38.23 -3.99 -3.35
CA SER A 289 -37.14 -3.06 -2.99
C SER A 289 -36.76 -2.14 -4.15
N LEU A 290 -36.65 -2.68 -5.37
CA LEU A 290 -36.36 -1.87 -6.57
C LEU A 290 -37.50 -0.90 -6.91
N ARG A 291 -38.76 -1.20 -6.56
CA ARG A 291 -39.89 -0.27 -6.73
C ARG A 291 -39.81 0.91 -5.76
N GLU A 292 -39.43 0.65 -4.52
CA GLU A 292 -39.22 1.69 -3.52
C GLU A 292 -38.07 2.63 -3.90
N VAL A 293 -36.93 2.06 -4.30
CA VAL A 293 -35.76 2.81 -4.78
C VAL A 293 -36.09 3.68 -6.00
N GLU A 294 -36.83 3.13 -6.97
CA GLU A 294 -37.31 3.91 -8.13
C GLU A 294 -38.20 5.09 -7.69
N GLY A 295 -39.05 4.87 -6.68
CA GLY A 295 -39.91 5.91 -6.11
C GLY A 295 -39.09 7.04 -5.48
N ASN A 296 -38.08 6.69 -4.69
CA ASN A 296 -37.21 7.66 -4.02
C ASN A 296 -36.40 8.50 -5.03
N PHE A 297 -35.85 7.87 -6.07
CA PHE A 297 -35.13 8.60 -7.11
C PHE A 297 -36.05 9.50 -7.92
N LYS A 298 -37.27 9.06 -8.24
CA LYS A 298 -38.28 9.93 -8.88
C LYS A 298 -38.65 11.13 -8.02
N ALA A 299 -38.72 10.98 -6.70
CA ALA A 299 -39.03 12.07 -5.78
C ALA A 299 -37.87 13.09 -5.65
N GLN A 300 -36.63 12.65 -5.85
CA GLN A 300 -35.42 13.50 -5.74
C GLN A 300 -34.85 13.90 -7.10
N LYS A 301 -35.63 13.74 -8.18
CA LYS A 301 -35.18 13.98 -9.57
C LYS A 301 -34.54 15.36 -9.77
N ASP A 302 -35.09 16.39 -9.11
CA ASP A 302 -34.62 17.77 -9.26
C ASP A 302 -33.29 18.06 -8.54
N GLN A 303 -32.80 17.13 -7.70
CA GLN A 303 -31.54 17.23 -6.94
C GLN A 303 -30.42 16.38 -7.55
N ILE A 304 -30.71 15.59 -8.59
CA ILE A 304 -29.79 14.64 -9.20
C ILE A 304 -29.38 15.17 -10.57
N ASP A 305 -28.10 15.06 -10.90
CA ASP A 305 -27.61 15.40 -12.24
C ASP A 305 -28.41 14.62 -13.32
N PRO A 306 -28.92 15.29 -14.37
CA PRO A 306 -29.77 14.63 -15.37
C PRO A 306 -29.14 13.41 -16.04
N SER A 307 -27.82 13.43 -16.30
CA SER A 307 -27.13 12.31 -16.94
C SER A 307 -27.03 11.09 -16.00
N MET A 308 -26.78 11.35 -14.72
CA MET A 308 -26.72 10.33 -13.68
C MET A 308 -28.10 9.74 -13.37
N TYR A 309 -29.14 10.58 -13.37
CA TYR A 309 -30.52 10.13 -13.20
C TYR A 309 -30.94 9.16 -14.32
N ASP A 310 -30.63 9.49 -15.57
CA ASP A 310 -31.01 8.66 -16.71
C ASP A 310 -30.30 7.31 -16.72
N GLN A 311 -29.00 7.27 -16.37
CA GLN A 311 -28.24 6.03 -16.23
C GLN A 311 -28.82 5.13 -15.12
N LEU A 312 -29.07 5.70 -13.95
CA LEU A 312 -29.59 4.98 -12.80
C LEU A 312 -30.99 4.42 -13.05
N MET A 313 -31.87 5.21 -13.68
CA MET A 313 -33.21 4.77 -14.06
C MET A 313 -33.18 3.67 -15.13
N ALA A 314 -32.20 3.70 -16.04
CA ALA A 314 -31.99 2.64 -17.02
C ALA A 314 -31.56 1.33 -16.36
N GLU A 315 -30.63 1.39 -15.40
CA GLU A 315 -30.17 0.21 -14.63
C GLU A 315 -31.29 -0.42 -13.79
N ILE A 316 -32.04 0.40 -13.05
CA ILE A 316 -33.20 -0.06 -12.27
C ILE A 316 -34.22 -0.77 -13.19
N LYS A 317 -34.45 -0.22 -14.38
CA LYS A 317 -35.37 -0.80 -15.37
C LYS A 317 -34.85 -2.15 -15.89
N LEU A 318 -33.57 -2.24 -16.23
CA LEU A 318 -32.95 -3.48 -16.72
C LEU A 318 -33.03 -4.59 -15.67
N GLU A 319 -32.73 -4.27 -14.41
CA GLU A 319 -32.73 -5.26 -13.33
C GLU A 319 -34.16 -5.75 -13.01
N LYS A 320 -35.16 -4.86 -13.02
CA LYS A 320 -36.58 -5.27 -12.93
C LYS A 320 -36.99 -6.20 -14.05
N VAL A 321 -36.55 -5.95 -15.29
CA VAL A 321 -36.84 -6.80 -16.45
C VAL A 321 -36.17 -8.16 -16.29
N ARG A 322 -34.92 -8.20 -15.83
CA ARG A 322 -34.18 -9.43 -15.56
C ARG A 322 -34.89 -10.30 -14.51
N ILE A 323 -35.23 -9.74 -13.35
CA ILE A 323 -35.91 -10.46 -12.27
C ILE A 323 -37.28 -10.98 -12.73
N LYS A 324 -38.06 -10.16 -13.45
CA LYS A 324 -39.35 -10.59 -14.03
C LYS A 324 -39.19 -11.71 -15.07
N LYS A 325 -38.08 -11.73 -15.82
CA LYS A 325 -37.78 -12.78 -16.79
C LYS A 325 -37.42 -14.09 -16.08
N GLU A 326 -36.67 -14.02 -14.98
CA GLU A 326 -36.34 -15.18 -14.14
C GLU A 326 -37.60 -15.75 -13.44
N LEU A 327 -38.48 -14.90 -12.90
CA LEU A 327 -39.76 -15.29 -12.29
C LEU A 327 -40.72 -16.01 -13.27
N LYS A 328 -40.55 -15.78 -14.59
CA LYS A 328 -41.35 -16.40 -15.66
C LYS A 328 -40.78 -17.73 -16.17
N LYS A 329 -39.56 -18.11 -15.81
CA LYS A 329 -39.00 -19.40 -16.25
C LYS A 329 -39.78 -20.54 -15.60
N PRO A 330 -40.20 -21.57 -16.37
CA PRO A 330 -40.82 -22.76 -15.80
C PRO A 330 -39.82 -23.48 -14.89
N GLN A 331 -40.31 -24.06 -13.78
CA GLN A 331 -39.50 -24.93 -12.92
C GLN A 331 -39.01 -26.12 -13.76
N PRO A 332 -37.75 -26.56 -13.63
CA PRO A 332 -37.45 -27.96 -13.91
C PRO A 332 -38.27 -28.77 -12.90
N ASN A 333 -39.08 -29.72 -13.40
CA ASN A 333 -39.81 -30.65 -12.55
C ASN A 333 -38.81 -31.29 -11.57
N GLU A 334 -39.14 -31.26 -10.28
CA GLU A 334 -38.50 -32.11 -9.25
C GLU A 334 -38.66 -33.60 -9.59
#